data_AF-A0A9E4SH52-F1
#
_entry.id   AF-A0A9E4SH52-F1
#
_cell.length_a   1.000
_cell.length_b   1.000
_cell.length_c   1.000
_cell.angle_alpha   90.00
_cell.angle_beta   90.00
_cell.angle_gamma   90.00
#
_symmetry.space_group_name_H-M   'P 1'
#
loop_
_entity.id
_entity.type
_entity.pdbx_description
1 polymer ?
#
loop_
_entity_poly.entity_id
_entity_poly.type
_entity_poly.pdbx_seq_one_letter_code
_entity_poly.pdbx_strand_id
1 'polypeptide(L)'
;MATATAPESISNTYVGIDDLKQRMGITGTSNDGVLWMTLNAASRAVDRHCNRHFFVLEETRLFDIDDPTQVAVPDLVSVTEVREDLDGDRVFETLRSASDYALYPLNASPGSESGRPYGRIRTDLGTTSTPFSLGRSRLSIEGRWGYRFQLADTGSAVSSGGGISASVTTVPVDAVTELQAGMTIVIGNEQMFVRLVNGLNATVKRGQNGSAATTHADASTISFVSTPSEVAEATALLAARYWKSKDATSGGFAGVSGFGTIRVRAGFDAEIEQLLAPLRKLPIGVGV
;
A
#
# COMPACT_ATOMS: atom_id res chain seq x y z
N MET A 1 -19.21 9.29 16.46
CA MET A 1 -18.11 9.89 17.25
C MET A 1 -17.01 10.28 16.27
N ALA A 2 -16.25 11.34 16.53
CA ALA A 2 -15.12 11.71 15.69
C ALA A 2 -13.96 10.73 15.93
N THR A 3 -13.36 10.21 14.85
CA THR A 3 -12.12 9.43 14.95
C THR A 3 -10.96 10.34 15.33
N ALA A 4 -9.84 9.78 15.76
CA ALA A 4 -8.65 10.60 16.00
C ALA A 4 -8.05 11.13 14.68
N THR A 5 -7.80 12.45 14.60
CA THR A 5 -7.28 13.10 13.38
C THR A 5 -5.83 12.69 13.08
N ALA A 6 -5.60 12.14 11.89
CA ALA A 6 -4.26 11.83 11.41
C ALA A 6 -3.45 13.10 11.08
N PRO A 7 -2.19 13.22 11.52
CA PRO A 7 -1.27 14.29 11.12
C PRO A 7 -1.08 14.45 9.60
N GLU A 8 -0.75 15.67 9.16
CA GLU A 8 -0.51 15.98 7.72
C GLU A 8 0.71 15.26 7.13
N SER A 9 1.62 14.76 7.96
CA SER A 9 2.79 14.00 7.50
C SER A 9 2.54 12.50 7.32
N ILE A 10 1.38 11.98 7.73
CA ILE A 10 1.10 10.54 7.74
C ILE A 10 0.20 10.16 6.57
N SER A 11 0.52 9.05 5.91
CA SER A 11 -0.26 8.43 4.84
C SER A 11 -0.03 6.92 4.82
N ASN A 12 -0.92 6.18 4.16
CA ASN A 12 -0.77 4.74 3.88
C ASN A 12 -0.48 3.90 5.13
N THR A 13 -1.23 4.12 6.21
CA THR A 13 -1.24 3.22 7.37
C THR A 13 -2.04 1.96 7.06
N TYR A 14 -1.62 0.80 7.57
CA TYR A 14 -2.27 -0.48 7.26
C TYR A 14 -3.40 -0.86 8.24
N VAL A 15 -3.58 -0.10 9.31
CA VAL A 15 -4.60 -0.30 10.35
C VAL A 15 -5.12 1.07 10.78
N GLY A 16 -6.39 1.16 11.18
CA GLY A 16 -6.94 2.38 11.77
C GLY A 16 -6.43 2.63 13.19
N ILE A 17 -6.35 3.90 13.60
CA ILE A 17 -5.96 4.22 14.99
C ILE A 17 -6.97 3.72 16.02
N ASP A 18 -8.26 3.69 15.68
CA ASP A 18 -9.32 3.28 16.59
C ASP A 18 -9.27 1.77 16.86
N ASP A 19 -9.00 0.96 15.83
CA ASP A 19 -8.72 -0.48 15.98
C ASP A 19 -7.51 -0.74 16.90
N LEU A 20 -6.44 0.06 16.73
CA LEU A 20 -5.26 -0.04 17.58
C LEU A 20 -5.57 0.33 19.04
N LYS A 21 -6.32 1.41 19.27
CA LYS A 21 -6.76 1.81 20.61
C LYS A 21 -7.62 0.75 21.27
N GLN A 22 -8.58 0.20 20.52
CA GLN A 22 -9.46 -0.87 20.98
C GLN A 22 -8.64 -2.10 21.40
N ARG A 23 -7.68 -2.53 20.57
CA ARG A 23 -6.79 -3.65 20.88
C ARG A 23 -5.99 -3.43 22.17
N MET A 24 -5.52 -2.22 22.42
CA MET A 24 -4.70 -1.91 23.58
C MET A 24 -5.50 -1.49 24.82
N GLY A 25 -6.83 -1.35 24.71
CA GLY A 25 -7.69 -0.84 25.77
C GLY A 25 -7.43 0.62 26.13
N ILE A 26 -6.91 1.43 25.19
CA ILE A 26 -6.67 2.86 25.42
C ILE A 26 -7.96 3.65 25.19
N THR A 27 -8.30 4.50 26.14
CA THR A 27 -9.38 5.47 26.04
C THR A 27 -8.83 6.90 26.03
N GLY A 28 -9.61 7.84 25.47
CA GLY A 28 -9.22 9.25 25.38
C GLY A 28 -8.40 9.61 24.14
N THR A 29 -7.93 10.86 24.10
CA THR A 29 -7.33 11.50 22.91
C THR A 29 -5.94 12.09 23.13
N SER A 30 -5.44 12.14 24.38
CA SER A 30 -4.18 12.81 24.72
C SER A 30 -2.96 12.21 24.02
N ASN A 31 -3.02 10.94 23.63
CA ASN A 31 -1.91 10.20 23.05
C ASN A 31 -2.02 10.01 21.53
N ASP A 32 -3.03 10.58 20.89
CA ASP A 32 -3.40 10.25 19.50
C ASP A 32 -2.29 10.60 18.51
N GLY A 33 -1.65 11.74 18.69
CA GLY A 33 -0.52 12.15 17.86
C GLY A 33 0.64 11.16 17.91
N VAL A 34 0.97 10.64 19.10
CA VAL A 34 2.05 9.66 19.28
C VAL A 34 1.63 8.30 18.74
N LEU A 35 0.39 7.88 18.97
CA LEU A 35 -0.15 6.62 18.43
C LEU A 35 -0.09 6.60 16.90
N TRP A 36 -0.49 7.69 16.25
CA TRP A 36 -0.36 7.85 14.80
C TRP A 36 1.09 7.70 14.32
N MET A 37 2.04 8.34 14.99
CA MET A 37 3.46 8.21 14.65
C MET A 37 3.97 6.76 14.81
N THR A 38 3.58 6.08 15.90
CA THR A 38 3.96 4.68 16.14
C THR A 38 3.36 3.73 15.10
N LEU A 39 2.11 3.97 14.69
CA LEU A 39 1.40 3.20 13.69
C LEU A 39 2.02 3.38 12.30
N ASN A 40 2.39 4.62 11.94
CA ASN A 40 3.13 4.88 10.70
C ASN A 40 4.49 4.18 10.73
N ALA A 41 5.25 4.32 11.83
CA ALA A 41 6.53 3.64 11.98
C ALA A 41 6.42 2.11 11.86
N ALA A 42 5.38 1.51 12.45
CA ALA A 42 5.09 0.08 12.33
C ALA A 42 4.76 -0.32 10.88
N SER A 43 3.91 0.45 10.19
CA SER A 43 3.57 0.20 8.78
C SER A 43 4.83 0.23 7.90
N ARG A 44 5.69 1.23 8.09
CA ARG A 44 6.98 1.32 7.37
C ARG A 44 7.97 0.23 7.76
N ALA A 45 7.94 -0.26 9.00
CA ALA A 45 8.78 -1.37 9.45
C ALA A 45 8.35 -2.69 8.79
N VAL A 46 7.04 -2.92 8.63
CA VAL A 46 6.49 -4.06 7.88
C VAL A 46 6.94 -4.00 6.41
N ASP A 47 6.92 -2.83 5.77
CA ASP A 47 7.41 -2.67 4.40
C ASP A 47 8.89 -3.07 4.27
N ARG A 48 9.74 -2.57 5.17
CA ARG A 48 11.17 -2.89 5.18
C ARG A 48 11.41 -4.37 5.45
N HIS A 49 10.64 -4.98 6.36
CA HIS A 49 10.75 -6.41 6.66
C HIS A 49 10.37 -7.27 5.45
N CYS A 50 9.29 -6.90 4.75
CA CYS A 50 8.81 -7.61 3.57
C CYS A 50 9.62 -7.29 2.29
N ASN A 51 10.46 -6.25 2.31
CA ASN A 51 11.16 -5.71 1.15
C ASN A 51 10.21 -5.41 -0.03
N ARG A 52 9.03 -4.88 0.30
CA ARG A 52 7.97 -4.44 -0.62
C ARG A 52 6.98 -3.54 0.13
N HIS A 53 6.06 -2.94 -0.59
CA HIS A 53 4.98 -2.15 0.00
C HIS A 53 3.59 -2.67 -0.40
N PHE A 54 2.61 -2.46 0.47
CA PHE A 54 1.23 -2.94 0.31
C PHE A 54 0.24 -1.84 -0.08
N PHE A 55 0.61 -0.56 0.04
CA PHE A 55 -0.10 0.53 -0.65
C PHE A 55 0.27 0.56 -2.13
N VAL A 56 -0.58 1.18 -2.96
CA VAL A 56 -0.44 1.13 -4.42
C VAL A 56 -0.12 2.51 -4.98
N LEU A 57 1.01 2.62 -5.66
CA LEU A 57 1.50 3.81 -6.34
C LEU A 57 1.10 3.80 -7.82
N GLU A 58 0.70 4.94 -8.36
CA GLU A 58 0.44 5.17 -9.78
C GLU A 58 1.60 5.98 -10.35
N GLU A 59 2.47 5.34 -11.12
CA GLU A 59 3.72 5.94 -11.60
C GLU A 59 4.14 5.34 -12.93
N THR A 60 4.84 6.13 -13.74
CA THR A 60 5.61 5.64 -14.89
C THR A 60 7.01 5.27 -14.44
N ARG A 61 7.42 4.03 -14.72
CA ARG A 61 8.77 3.52 -14.43
C ARG A 61 9.49 3.11 -15.70
N LEU A 62 10.80 3.36 -15.71
CA LEU A 62 11.69 3.02 -16.81
C LEU A 62 12.49 1.76 -16.47
N PHE A 63 12.71 0.90 -17.47
CA PHE A 63 13.40 -0.37 -17.31
C PHE A 63 14.49 -0.58 -18.34
N ASP A 64 15.56 -1.22 -17.89
CA ASP A 64 16.55 -1.85 -18.76
C ASP A 64 15.97 -3.17 -19.30
N ILE A 65 16.32 -3.50 -20.54
CA ILE A 65 15.90 -4.72 -21.21
C ILE A 65 17.17 -5.55 -21.46
N ASP A 66 17.39 -6.54 -20.59
CA ASP A 66 18.53 -7.47 -20.67
C ASP A 66 18.18 -8.75 -21.46
N ASP A 67 16.90 -9.11 -21.52
CA ASP A 67 16.38 -10.29 -22.21
C ASP A 67 15.26 -9.84 -23.18
N PRO A 68 15.35 -10.15 -24.49
CA PRO A 68 14.36 -9.70 -25.46
C PRO A 68 12.98 -10.34 -25.27
N THR A 69 12.88 -11.42 -24.50
CA THR A 69 11.63 -12.15 -24.28
C THR A 69 10.90 -11.74 -23.00
N GLN A 70 11.60 -11.10 -22.07
CA GLN A 70 11.03 -10.76 -20.77
C GLN A 70 11.76 -9.61 -20.08
N VAL A 71 11.02 -8.84 -19.30
CA VAL A 71 11.57 -7.79 -18.44
C VAL A 71 11.12 -8.06 -17.00
N ALA A 72 12.08 -8.09 -16.07
CA ALA A 72 11.78 -8.20 -14.65
C ALA A 72 11.32 -6.85 -14.12
N VAL A 73 10.15 -6.85 -13.48
CA VAL A 73 9.54 -5.63 -12.92
C VAL A 73 9.37 -5.79 -11.41
N PRO A 74 9.37 -4.69 -10.63
CA PRO A 74 8.95 -4.73 -9.25
C PRO A 74 7.46 -5.08 -9.18
N ASP A 75 6.92 -5.15 -7.96
CA ASP A 75 5.57 -5.61 -7.71
C ASP A 75 4.55 -4.73 -8.48
N LEU A 76 3.98 -5.30 -9.55
CA LEU A 76 3.11 -4.64 -10.53
C LEU A 76 1.69 -5.17 -10.38
N VAL A 77 0.73 -4.27 -10.23
CA VAL A 77 -0.70 -4.60 -10.08
C VAL A 77 -1.40 -4.57 -11.43
N SER A 78 -1.21 -3.50 -12.18
CA SER A 78 -1.84 -3.30 -13.49
C SER A 78 -1.01 -2.37 -14.33
N VAL A 79 -1.17 -2.51 -15.64
CA VAL A 79 -0.50 -1.68 -16.64
C VAL A 79 -1.54 -0.79 -17.30
N THR A 80 -1.25 0.50 -17.40
CA THR A 80 -2.01 1.47 -18.18
C THR A 80 -1.42 1.55 -19.59
N GLU A 81 -0.10 1.69 -19.69
CA GLU A 81 0.59 1.85 -20.97
C GLU A 81 2.01 1.25 -20.90
N VAL A 82 2.45 0.65 -22.02
CA VAL A 82 3.82 0.18 -22.20
C VAL A 82 4.36 0.79 -23.48
N ARG A 83 5.52 1.43 -23.41
CA ARG A 83 6.18 1.98 -24.60
C ARG A 83 7.65 1.63 -24.67
N GLU A 84 8.14 1.44 -25.89
CA GLU A 84 9.55 1.25 -26.20
C GLU A 84 10.16 2.51 -26.81
N ASP A 85 11.40 2.78 -26.44
CA ASP A 85 12.31 3.72 -27.10
C ASP A 85 13.16 2.90 -28.09
N LEU A 86 12.88 2.98 -29.40
CA LEU A 86 13.58 2.15 -30.39
C LEU A 86 14.87 2.79 -30.90
N ASP A 87 14.97 4.12 -30.93
CA ASP A 87 16.13 4.82 -31.49
C ASP A 87 17.18 5.25 -30.43
N GLY A 88 16.80 5.26 -29.16
CA GLY A 88 17.66 5.48 -27.99
C GLY A 88 17.76 6.92 -27.54
N ASP A 89 16.82 7.78 -27.96
CA ASP A 89 16.81 9.20 -27.64
C ASP A 89 16.10 9.54 -26.32
N ARG A 90 15.57 8.53 -25.61
CA ARG A 90 14.74 8.61 -24.38
C ARG A 90 13.37 9.25 -24.57
N VAL A 91 12.92 9.35 -25.81
CA VAL A 91 11.50 9.48 -26.14
C VAL A 91 10.94 8.07 -26.29
N PHE A 92 9.73 7.86 -25.77
CA PHE A 92 9.06 6.56 -25.83
C PHE A 92 7.85 6.68 -26.77
N GLU A 93 8.10 6.48 -28.06
CA GLU A 93 7.15 6.67 -29.15
C GLU A 93 6.44 5.38 -29.55
N THR A 94 7.05 4.22 -29.31
CA THR A 94 6.50 2.93 -29.78
C THR A 94 5.59 2.32 -28.73
N LEU A 95 4.27 2.38 -28.93
CA LEU A 95 3.28 1.74 -28.07
C LEU A 95 3.29 0.21 -28.22
N ARG A 96 3.29 -0.52 -27.10
CA ARG A 96 3.06 -1.97 -27.05
C ARG A 96 1.61 -2.28 -26.70
N SER A 97 0.92 -3.00 -27.57
CA SER A 97 -0.48 -3.37 -27.34
C SER A 97 -0.56 -4.49 -26.30
N ALA A 98 -1.67 -4.55 -25.57
CA ALA A 98 -1.89 -5.59 -24.56
C ALA A 98 -1.92 -7.03 -25.14
N SER A 99 -2.06 -7.19 -26.45
CA SER A 99 -1.91 -8.48 -27.16
C SER A 99 -0.45 -8.91 -27.35
N ASP A 100 0.49 -7.96 -27.31
CA ASP A 100 1.89 -8.17 -27.68
C ASP A 100 2.77 -8.55 -26.49
N TYR A 101 2.18 -8.53 -25.29
CA TYR A 101 2.82 -8.94 -24.06
C TYR A 101 1.83 -9.62 -23.13
N ALA A 102 2.35 -10.40 -22.19
CA ALA A 102 1.59 -10.94 -21.08
C ALA A 102 2.28 -10.64 -19.75
N LEU A 103 1.47 -10.46 -18.72
CA LEU A 103 1.92 -10.23 -17.36
C LEU A 103 2.09 -11.56 -16.62
N TYR A 104 3.23 -11.72 -15.95
CA TYR A 104 3.61 -12.94 -15.25
C TYR A 104 3.84 -12.70 -13.75
N PRO A 105 3.54 -13.69 -12.89
CA PRO A 105 3.06 -15.04 -13.23
C PRO A 105 1.61 -15.03 -13.75
N LEU A 106 1.26 -16.01 -14.58
CA LEU A 106 -0.14 -16.21 -14.98
C LEU A 106 -1.00 -16.46 -13.73
N ASN A 107 -2.27 -16.03 -13.78
CA ASN A 107 -3.21 -16.15 -12.67
C ASN A 107 -2.71 -15.47 -11.37
N ALA A 108 -1.97 -14.36 -11.49
CA ALA A 108 -1.59 -13.57 -10.33
C ALA A 108 -2.79 -12.81 -9.73
N SER A 109 -3.68 -12.29 -10.59
CA SER A 109 -4.90 -11.54 -10.25
C SER A 109 -4.74 -10.55 -9.09
N PRO A 110 -3.89 -9.50 -9.22
CA PRO A 110 -3.60 -8.57 -8.13
C PRO A 110 -4.81 -7.76 -7.61
N GLY A 111 -5.94 -7.79 -8.32
CA GLY A 111 -7.21 -7.19 -7.90
C GLY A 111 -8.07 -8.09 -7.01
N SER A 112 -7.71 -9.36 -6.84
CA SER A 112 -8.42 -10.32 -5.99
C SER A 112 -7.81 -10.40 -4.59
N GLU A 113 -8.59 -10.87 -3.62
CA GLU A 113 -8.14 -10.98 -2.22
C GLU A 113 -6.93 -11.92 -2.05
N SER A 114 -6.94 -13.07 -2.71
CA SER A 114 -5.81 -14.03 -2.76
C SER A 114 -4.79 -13.73 -3.86
N GLY A 115 -4.91 -12.55 -4.48
CA GLY A 115 -4.03 -12.09 -5.54
C GLY A 115 -2.60 -11.85 -5.10
N ARG A 116 -1.67 -11.92 -6.05
CA ARG A 116 -0.26 -11.55 -5.89
C ARG A 116 0.16 -10.63 -7.04
N PRO A 117 1.22 -9.82 -6.89
CA PRO A 117 1.63 -8.91 -7.95
C PRO A 117 2.25 -9.67 -9.12
N TYR A 118 2.19 -9.05 -10.30
CA TYR A 118 3.03 -9.41 -11.42
C TYR A 118 4.48 -9.00 -11.13
N GLY A 119 5.43 -9.81 -11.56
CA GLY A 119 6.86 -9.56 -11.40
C GLY A 119 7.64 -9.60 -12.71
N ARG A 120 6.99 -9.93 -13.82
CA ARG A 120 7.59 -9.92 -15.17
C ARG A 120 6.58 -9.51 -16.22
N ILE A 121 7.06 -8.86 -17.27
CA ILE A 121 6.36 -8.75 -18.55
C ILE A 121 7.07 -9.66 -19.54
N ARG A 122 6.31 -10.44 -20.31
CA ARG A 122 6.83 -11.38 -21.31
C ARG A 122 6.22 -11.11 -22.67
N THR A 123 6.99 -11.34 -23.72
CA THR A 123 6.53 -11.18 -25.12
C THR A 123 6.50 -12.50 -25.88
N ASP A 124 7.10 -13.57 -25.36
CA ASP A 124 7.30 -14.86 -26.01
C ASP A 124 6.07 -15.78 -26.05
N LEU A 125 4.86 -15.21 -26.04
CA LEU A 125 3.62 -15.95 -25.92
C LEU A 125 2.76 -15.74 -27.16
N GLY A 126 2.22 -16.84 -27.69
CA GLY A 126 1.44 -16.82 -28.93
C GLY A 126 2.30 -16.99 -30.19
N THR A 127 1.68 -16.79 -31.36
CA THR A 127 2.28 -17.08 -32.67
C THR A 127 2.79 -15.83 -33.40
N THR A 128 2.54 -14.64 -32.85
CA THR A 128 2.91 -13.33 -33.43
C THR A 128 3.72 -12.49 -32.44
N SER A 129 4.54 -13.12 -31.60
CA SER A 129 5.37 -12.44 -30.61
C SER A 129 6.49 -11.63 -31.28
N THR A 130 6.51 -10.31 -31.06
CA THR A 130 7.66 -9.47 -31.38
C THR A 130 8.54 -9.31 -30.13
N PRO A 131 9.84 -9.60 -30.19
CA PRO A 131 10.72 -9.43 -29.03
C PRO A 131 10.84 -7.94 -28.64
N PHE A 132 11.23 -7.69 -27.39
CA PHE A 132 11.65 -6.38 -26.93
C PHE A 132 13.00 -5.99 -27.52
N SER A 133 13.20 -4.69 -27.73
CA SER A 133 14.48 -4.14 -28.19
C SER A 133 15.47 -4.02 -27.03
N LEU A 134 16.57 -4.77 -27.08
CA LEU A 134 17.59 -4.77 -26.03
C LEU A 134 18.20 -3.39 -25.81
N GLY A 135 18.47 -3.07 -24.53
CA GLY A 135 19.19 -1.87 -24.16
C GLY A 135 18.78 -1.29 -22.82
N ARG A 136 19.51 -0.27 -22.38
CA ARG A 136 19.25 0.42 -21.12
C ARG A 136 18.16 1.46 -21.26
N SER A 137 17.27 1.55 -20.28
CA SER A 137 16.16 2.49 -20.21
C SER A 137 15.31 2.49 -21.49
N ARG A 138 15.07 1.31 -22.06
CA ARG A 138 14.37 1.12 -23.35
C ARG A 138 12.88 0.87 -23.21
N LEU A 139 12.41 0.53 -22.02
CA LEU A 139 10.98 0.31 -21.73
C LEU A 139 10.47 1.35 -20.75
N SER A 140 9.33 1.96 -21.05
CA SER A 140 8.53 2.69 -20.06
C SER A 140 7.23 1.93 -19.80
N ILE A 141 6.86 1.85 -18.52
CA ILE A 141 5.61 1.23 -18.08
C ILE A 141 4.91 2.23 -17.17
N GLU A 142 3.75 2.70 -17.61
CA GLU A 142 2.79 3.40 -16.77
C GLU A 142 1.84 2.39 -16.14
N GLY A 143 1.64 2.46 -14.84
CA GLY A 143 0.72 1.56 -14.17
C GLY A 143 0.68 1.71 -12.66
N ARG A 144 0.07 0.70 -12.04
CA ARG A 144 -0.08 0.60 -10.58
C ARG A 144 0.97 -0.35 -10.01
N TRP A 145 1.73 0.12 -9.04
CA TRP A 145 2.83 -0.58 -8.38
C TRP A 145 2.51 -0.83 -6.91
N GLY A 146 2.70 -2.05 -6.43
CA GLY A 146 2.40 -2.47 -5.06
C GLY A 146 2.03 -3.95 -5.01
N TYR A 147 1.80 -4.48 -3.81
CA TYR A 147 1.50 -5.90 -3.64
C TYR A 147 0.17 -6.33 -4.28
N ARG A 148 -0.91 -5.58 -4.01
CA ARG A 148 -2.26 -5.85 -4.56
C ARG A 148 -3.09 -4.57 -4.57
N PHE A 149 -4.05 -4.47 -5.48
CA PHE A 149 -5.04 -3.38 -5.51
C PHE A 149 -6.45 -3.97 -5.53
N GLN A 150 -6.80 -4.61 -4.42
CA GLN A 150 -8.15 -5.13 -4.20
C GLN A 150 -8.99 -4.02 -3.57
N LEU A 151 -10.08 -3.66 -4.23
CA LEU A 151 -11.06 -2.73 -3.69
C LEU A 151 -12.15 -3.50 -2.96
N ALA A 152 -12.51 -3.03 -1.78
CA ALA A 152 -13.69 -3.44 -1.05
C ALA A 152 -14.64 -2.25 -0.91
N ASP A 153 -15.94 -2.51 -1.00
CA ASP A 153 -16.95 -1.46 -0.88
C ASP A 153 -17.08 -1.00 0.57
N THR A 154 -17.22 0.30 0.78
CA THR A 154 -17.55 0.86 2.11
C THR A 154 -19.05 0.86 2.38
N GLY A 155 -19.87 0.61 1.36
CA GLY A 155 -21.33 0.79 1.40
C GLY A 155 -21.74 2.27 1.47
N SER A 156 -20.83 3.18 1.15
CA SER A 156 -21.01 4.63 1.20
C SER A 156 -20.74 5.26 -0.17
N ALA A 157 -21.30 6.44 -0.39
CA ALA A 157 -21.09 7.24 -1.58
C ALA A 157 -20.93 8.72 -1.22
N VAL A 158 -20.46 9.52 -2.18
CA VAL A 158 -20.40 10.98 -2.04
C VAL A 158 -21.83 11.50 -1.84
N SER A 159 -22.06 12.22 -0.75
CA SER A 159 -23.37 12.80 -0.38
C SER A 159 -23.35 14.32 -0.54
N SER A 160 -23.26 14.81 -1.77
CA SER A 160 -23.28 16.23 -2.07
C SER A 160 -24.07 16.42 -3.35
N GLY A 161 -25.24 17.07 -3.29
CA GLY A 161 -26.18 17.19 -4.43
C GLY A 161 -25.65 17.87 -5.71
N GLY A 162 -24.37 18.28 -5.75
CA GLY A 162 -23.66 18.72 -6.96
C GLY A 162 -22.28 18.04 -7.16
N GLY A 163 -21.98 16.99 -6.41
CA GLY A 163 -20.66 16.38 -6.31
C GLY A 163 -19.66 17.18 -5.47
N ILE A 164 -18.40 16.82 -5.58
CA ILE A 164 -17.25 17.48 -4.95
C ILE A 164 -16.21 17.85 -6.00
N SER A 165 -15.59 19.03 -5.88
CA SER A 165 -14.49 19.43 -6.78
C SER A 165 -13.16 18.78 -6.37
N ALA A 166 -12.14 18.88 -7.22
CA ALA A 166 -10.78 18.41 -6.94
C ALA A 166 -10.10 19.09 -5.72
N SER A 167 -10.60 20.24 -5.25
CA SER A 167 -10.04 20.98 -4.12
C SER A 167 -10.73 20.71 -2.78
N VAL A 168 -11.90 20.05 -2.77
CA VAL A 168 -12.63 19.72 -1.55
C VAL A 168 -11.87 18.67 -0.75
N THR A 169 -11.51 18.97 0.50
CA THR A 169 -10.82 18.04 1.41
C THR A 169 -11.72 17.45 2.48
N THR A 170 -12.94 17.96 2.65
CA THR A 170 -13.98 17.35 3.50
C THR A 170 -15.06 16.78 2.60
N VAL A 171 -15.04 15.47 2.44
CA VAL A 171 -15.98 14.73 1.60
C VAL A 171 -17.21 14.35 2.44
N PRO A 172 -18.40 14.89 2.14
CA PRO A 172 -19.63 14.41 2.76
C PRO A 172 -19.97 13.02 2.22
N VAL A 173 -20.40 12.13 3.09
CA VAL A 173 -20.63 10.71 2.79
C VAL A 173 -21.99 10.24 3.29
N ASP A 174 -22.62 9.31 2.58
CA ASP A 174 -23.94 8.78 2.96
C ASP A 174 -23.91 7.95 4.26
N ALA A 175 -22.82 7.21 4.46
CA ALA A 175 -22.62 6.34 5.61
C ALA A 175 -21.15 6.33 6.06
N VAL A 176 -20.92 5.99 7.32
CA VAL A 176 -19.57 5.91 7.92
C VAL A 176 -19.28 4.57 8.59
N THR A 177 -20.14 3.56 8.43
CA THR A 177 -20.03 2.27 9.14
C THR A 177 -18.69 1.59 8.91
N GLU A 178 -18.19 1.60 7.67
CA GLU A 178 -16.91 1.00 7.26
C GLU A 178 -15.81 2.04 7.03
N LEU A 179 -16.04 3.32 7.37
CA LEU A 179 -15.07 4.40 7.18
C LEU A 179 -14.35 4.75 8.47
N GLN A 180 -13.03 4.66 8.44
CA GLN A 180 -12.17 5.05 9.55
C GLN A 180 -10.99 5.92 9.08
N ALA A 181 -10.45 6.73 9.98
CA ALA A 181 -9.19 7.41 9.73
C ALA A 181 -8.04 6.40 9.60
N GLY A 182 -7.12 6.65 8.66
CA GLY A 182 -6.00 5.78 8.35
C GLY A 182 -6.20 4.91 7.10
N MET A 183 -7.42 4.85 6.57
CA MET A 183 -7.75 4.13 5.35
C MET A 183 -7.37 4.91 4.09
N THR A 184 -7.03 4.19 3.03
CA THR A 184 -6.96 4.75 1.67
C THR A 184 -8.25 4.41 0.94
N ILE A 185 -9.09 5.42 0.72
CA ILE A 185 -10.33 5.29 -0.05
C ILE A 185 -10.08 5.58 -1.53
N VAL A 186 -10.94 5.07 -2.39
CA VAL A 186 -10.87 5.21 -3.84
C VAL A 186 -12.23 5.60 -4.39
N ILE A 187 -12.25 6.61 -5.25
CA ILE A 187 -13.42 6.99 -6.06
C ILE A 187 -12.96 7.10 -7.50
N GLY A 188 -13.49 6.24 -8.38
CA GLY A 188 -12.99 6.10 -9.75
C GLY A 188 -11.50 5.71 -9.75
N ASN A 189 -10.65 6.59 -10.29
CA ASN A 189 -9.18 6.40 -10.31
C ASN A 189 -8.44 7.20 -9.24
N GLU A 190 -9.12 8.01 -8.43
CA GLU A 190 -8.46 8.80 -7.39
C GLU A 190 -8.32 8.00 -6.10
N GLN A 191 -7.10 7.91 -5.58
CA GLN A 191 -6.82 7.42 -4.23
C GLN A 191 -6.74 8.60 -3.25
N MET A 192 -7.40 8.49 -2.10
CA MET A 192 -7.42 9.52 -1.07
C MET A 192 -7.14 8.92 0.31
N PHE A 193 -6.36 9.60 1.13
CA PHE A 193 -6.06 9.15 2.49
C PHE A 193 -7.01 9.80 3.49
N VAL A 194 -7.80 9.00 4.22
CA VAL A 194 -8.74 9.48 5.22
C VAL A 194 -7.99 9.87 6.48
N ARG A 195 -8.09 11.14 6.87
CA ARG A 195 -7.45 11.66 8.09
C ARG A 195 -8.37 11.70 9.28
N LEU A 196 -9.65 11.94 9.05
CA LEU A 196 -10.65 12.12 10.09
C LEU A 196 -12.01 11.74 9.53
N VAL A 197 -12.78 10.99 10.30
CA VAL A 197 -14.21 10.81 10.08
C VAL A 197 -14.95 11.49 11.23
N ASN A 198 -15.82 12.44 10.92
CA ASN A 198 -16.59 13.18 11.91
C ASN A 198 -18.03 13.40 11.42
N GLY A 199 -18.99 12.76 12.09
CA GLY A 199 -20.37 12.70 11.59
C GLY A 199 -20.39 12.01 10.22
N LEU A 200 -21.13 12.57 9.27
CA LEU A 200 -21.20 12.12 7.87
C LEU A 200 -20.17 12.81 6.97
N ASN A 201 -18.98 13.10 7.50
CA ASN A 201 -17.91 13.75 6.76
C ASN A 201 -16.59 13.01 6.96
N ALA A 202 -15.91 12.73 5.85
CA ALA A 202 -14.54 12.25 5.83
C ALA A 202 -13.60 13.38 5.37
N THR A 203 -12.70 13.84 6.24
CA THR A 203 -11.61 14.73 5.86
C THR A 203 -10.46 13.91 5.29
N VAL A 204 -10.04 14.20 4.06
CA VAL A 204 -9.10 13.41 3.29
C VAL A 204 -7.95 14.24 2.73
N LYS A 205 -6.85 13.57 2.41
CA LYS A 205 -5.84 14.09 1.47
C LYS A 205 -6.19 13.58 0.08
N ARG A 206 -6.32 14.50 -0.87
CA ARG A 206 -6.68 14.24 -2.28
C ARG A 206 -5.46 13.78 -3.08
N GLY A 207 -5.69 13.10 -4.21
CA GLY A 207 -4.64 12.73 -5.18
C GLY A 207 -3.40 12.06 -4.55
N GLN A 208 -3.62 11.02 -3.73
CA GLN A 208 -2.54 10.31 -3.06
C GLN A 208 -1.95 9.24 -3.97
N ASN A 209 -0.73 8.80 -3.63
CA ASN A 209 -0.04 7.69 -4.30
C ASN A 209 0.12 7.88 -5.82
N GLY A 210 0.30 9.11 -6.29
CA GLY A 210 0.46 9.42 -7.72
C GLY A 210 -0.85 9.60 -8.49
N SER A 211 -2.00 9.28 -7.89
CA SER A 211 -3.30 9.58 -8.51
C SER A 211 -3.59 11.08 -8.52
N ALA A 212 -4.41 11.54 -9.48
CA ALA A 212 -4.77 12.95 -9.62
C ALA A 212 -6.08 13.29 -8.88
N ALA A 213 -6.10 14.42 -8.18
CA ALA A 213 -7.33 14.94 -7.57
C ALA A 213 -8.35 15.31 -8.65
N THR A 214 -9.55 14.72 -8.58
CA THR A 214 -10.57 14.82 -9.63
C THR A 214 -11.93 15.28 -9.08
N THR A 215 -12.77 15.88 -9.92
CA THR A 215 -14.17 16.16 -9.55
C THR A 215 -14.97 14.85 -9.54
N HIS A 216 -15.69 14.59 -8.45
CA HIS A 216 -16.55 13.40 -8.33
C HIS A 216 -18.01 13.83 -8.27
N ALA A 217 -18.88 13.07 -8.93
CA ALA A 217 -20.32 13.31 -8.91
C ALA A 217 -20.94 12.89 -7.57
N ASP A 218 -22.14 13.39 -7.30
CA ASP A 218 -22.99 12.84 -6.24
C ASP A 218 -23.23 11.35 -6.46
N ALA A 219 -23.44 10.60 -5.38
CA ALA A 219 -23.61 9.14 -5.39
C ALA A 219 -22.44 8.34 -6.00
N SER A 220 -21.26 8.96 -6.22
CA SER A 220 -20.06 8.21 -6.62
C SER A 220 -19.67 7.26 -5.50
N THR A 221 -19.59 5.95 -5.79
CA THR A 221 -19.25 4.92 -4.81
C THR A 221 -17.88 5.14 -4.20
N ILE A 222 -17.79 4.96 -2.89
CA ILE A 222 -16.53 5.04 -2.13
C ILE A 222 -16.11 3.61 -1.81
N SER A 223 -14.99 3.18 -2.37
CA SER A 223 -14.33 1.92 -2.00
C SER A 223 -13.08 2.19 -1.18
N PHE A 224 -12.48 1.17 -0.58
CA PHE A 224 -11.19 1.27 0.08
C PHE A 224 -10.21 0.20 -0.43
N VAL A 225 -8.93 0.52 -0.37
CA VAL A 225 -7.85 -0.42 -0.71
C VAL A 225 -7.69 -1.40 0.44
N SER A 226 -8.06 -2.65 0.20
CA SER A 226 -7.96 -3.72 1.18
C SER A 226 -6.53 -4.27 1.24
N THR A 227 -5.88 -4.10 2.40
CA THR A 227 -4.56 -4.66 2.70
C THR A 227 -4.68 -6.13 3.16
N PRO A 228 -3.69 -7.00 2.87
CA PRO A 228 -3.75 -8.38 3.35
C PRO A 228 -3.92 -8.43 4.88
N SER A 229 -4.79 -9.32 5.36
CA SER A 229 -5.13 -9.41 6.79
C SER A 229 -3.90 -9.64 7.67
N GLU A 230 -2.92 -10.39 7.16
CA GLU A 230 -1.65 -10.69 7.79
C GLU A 230 -0.80 -9.43 7.98
N VAL A 231 -0.86 -8.49 7.03
CA VAL A 231 -0.15 -7.20 7.09
C VAL A 231 -0.82 -6.29 8.10
N ALA A 232 -2.15 -6.23 8.10
CA ALA A 232 -2.91 -5.45 9.07
C ALA A 232 -2.65 -5.96 10.50
N GLU A 233 -2.75 -7.27 10.73
CA GLU A 233 -2.51 -7.89 12.04
C GLU A 233 -1.06 -7.69 12.50
N ALA A 234 -0.08 -7.95 11.63
CA ALA A 234 1.34 -7.72 11.91
C ALA A 234 1.62 -6.25 12.28
N THR A 235 1.01 -5.31 11.57
CA THR A 235 1.15 -3.88 11.84
C THR A 235 0.54 -3.50 13.19
N ALA A 236 -0.64 -4.03 13.52
CA ALA A 236 -1.31 -3.78 14.80
C ALA A 236 -0.48 -4.32 15.98
N LEU A 237 0.04 -5.55 15.87
CA LEU A 237 0.91 -6.16 16.87
C LEU A 237 2.21 -5.37 17.06
N LEU A 238 2.87 -4.98 15.96
CA LEU A 238 4.10 -4.22 16.01
C LEU A 238 3.90 -2.82 16.59
N ALA A 239 2.83 -2.12 16.19
CA ALA A 239 2.49 -0.81 16.72
C ALA A 239 2.21 -0.86 18.23
N ALA A 240 1.47 -1.88 18.69
CA ALA A 240 1.21 -2.07 20.11
C ALA A 240 2.48 -2.33 20.92
N ARG A 241 3.46 -3.03 20.33
CA ARG A 241 4.77 -3.26 20.94
C ARG A 241 5.61 -2.00 20.98
N TYR A 242 5.68 -1.23 19.89
CA TYR A 242 6.36 0.07 19.88
C TYR A 242 5.80 0.99 20.96
N TRP A 243 4.47 1.03 21.09
CA TRP A 243 3.81 1.77 22.16
C TRP A 243 4.23 1.30 23.56
N LYS A 244 4.19 -0.01 23.84
CA LYS A 244 4.60 -0.55 25.16
C LYS A 244 6.09 -0.38 25.44
N SER A 245 6.94 -0.44 24.41
CA SER A 245 8.39 -0.28 24.55
C SER A 245 8.81 1.12 24.97
N LYS A 246 7.98 2.15 24.72
CA LYS A 246 8.26 3.51 25.19
C LYS A 246 8.26 3.59 26.73
N ASP A 247 7.47 2.72 27.38
CA ASP A 247 7.31 2.64 28.83
C ASP A 247 8.28 1.61 29.44
N ALA A 248 8.94 0.81 28.60
CA ALA A 248 10.05 -0.02 29.03
C ALA A 248 11.21 0.91 29.40
N THR A 249 11.33 1.20 30.69
CA THR A 249 12.52 1.85 31.24
C THR A 249 13.73 1.04 30.74
N SER A 250 14.71 1.71 30.15
CA SER A 250 15.95 1.16 29.60
C SER A 250 16.87 0.58 30.68
N GLY A 251 16.34 -0.32 31.50
CA GLY A 251 16.91 -0.85 32.73
C GLY A 251 16.33 -2.22 33.03
N GLY A 252 16.48 -3.16 32.09
CA GLY A 252 16.18 -4.57 32.30
C GLY A 252 17.23 -5.29 33.14
N PHE A 253 17.61 -4.76 34.31
CA PHE A 253 18.22 -5.52 35.41
C PHE A 253 17.81 -4.90 36.76
N ALA A 254 16.54 -5.05 37.11
CA ALA A 254 16.07 -4.86 38.48
C ALA A 254 15.47 -6.18 38.99
N GLY A 255 16.30 -7.00 39.62
CA GLY A 255 15.88 -7.99 40.61
C GLY A 255 15.23 -9.30 40.13
N VAL A 256 15.93 -10.14 39.37
CA VAL A 256 15.60 -11.58 39.29
C VAL A 256 16.86 -12.41 39.54
N SER A 257 17.07 -12.75 40.82
CA SER A 257 17.94 -13.85 41.22
C SER A 257 17.10 -15.13 41.18
N GLY A 258 17.40 -16.05 40.26
CA GLY A 258 17.01 -17.47 40.45
C GLY A 258 16.34 -18.22 39.30
N PHE A 259 16.01 -17.60 38.16
CA PHE A 259 15.51 -18.34 36.99
C PHE A 259 16.12 -17.82 35.69
N GLY A 260 16.38 -18.76 34.77
CA GLY A 260 17.23 -18.60 33.60
C GLY A 260 16.99 -17.32 32.81
N THR A 261 18.09 -16.74 32.32
CA THR A 261 18.09 -15.53 31.51
C THR A 261 17.13 -15.68 30.33
N ILE A 262 15.97 -15.02 30.37
CA ILE A 262 15.18 -14.79 29.17
C ILE A 262 16.01 -13.82 28.33
N ARG A 263 16.75 -14.33 27.34
CA ARG A 263 17.28 -13.47 26.30
C ARG A 263 16.07 -12.94 25.54
N VAL A 264 15.73 -11.67 25.76
CA VAL A 264 14.91 -10.94 24.80
C VAL A 264 15.66 -11.03 23.47
N ARG A 265 15.13 -11.80 22.51
CA ARG A 265 15.74 -11.90 21.19
C ARG A 265 15.74 -10.48 20.60
N ALA A 266 16.93 -9.98 20.28
CA ALA A 266 17.05 -8.82 19.41
C ALA A 266 16.64 -9.28 18.01
N GLY A 267 15.47 -8.82 17.54
CA GLY A 267 14.93 -9.24 16.25
C GLY A 267 13.47 -8.84 16.08
N PHE A 268 12.95 -9.03 14.87
CA PHE A 268 11.52 -8.96 14.60
C PHE A 268 10.85 -10.15 15.33
N ASP A 269 9.66 -9.95 15.88
CA ASP A 269 9.02 -10.98 16.69
C ASP A 269 8.61 -12.20 15.85
N ALA A 270 8.88 -13.40 16.33
CA ALA A 270 8.67 -14.65 15.58
C ALA A 270 7.22 -14.83 15.09
N GLU A 271 6.23 -14.38 15.85
CA GLU A 271 4.81 -14.40 15.45
C GLU A 271 4.54 -13.46 14.27
N ILE A 272 5.07 -12.24 14.33
CA ILE A 272 4.94 -11.24 13.26
C ILE A 272 5.72 -11.71 12.03
N GLU A 273 6.90 -12.32 12.22
CA GLU A 273 7.66 -12.95 11.14
C GLU A 273 6.88 -14.09 10.48
N GLN A 274 6.18 -14.93 11.26
CA GLN A 274 5.37 -16.02 10.73
C GLN A 274 4.19 -15.51 9.88
N LEU A 275 3.54 -14.42 10.31
CA LEU A 275 2.47 -13.77 9.54
C LEU A 275 2.99 -13.19 8.22
N LEU A 276 4.17 -12.55 8.25
CA LEU A 276 4.73 -11.87 7.08
C LEU A 276 5.56 -12.77 6.16
N ALA A 277 5.97 -13.96 6.62
CA ALA A 277 6.78 -14.91 5.86
C ALA A 277 6.30 -15.16 4.42
N PRO A 278 5.00 -15.44 4.15
CA PRO A 278 4.53 -15.68 2.77
C PRO A 278 4.56 -14.43 1.89
N LEU A 279 4.51 -13.24 2.48
CA LEU A 279 4.44 -11.96 1.79
C LEU A 279 5.82 -11.31 1.61
N ARG A 280 6.88 -11.90 2.18
CA ARG A 280 8.22 -11.34 2.15
C ARG A 280 8.92 -11.63 0.82
N LYS A 281 9.46 -10.60 0.18
CA LYS A 281 10.41 -10.72 -0.92
C LYS A 281 11.80 -10.92 -0.32
N LEU A 282 12.36 -12.12 -0.48
CA LEU A 282 13.75 -12.33 -0.05
C LEU A 282 14.67 -11.41 -0.87
N PRO A 283 15.64 -10.73 -0.24
CA PRO A 283 16.67 -10.05 -0.99
C PRO A 283 17.37 -11.12 -1.83
N ILE A 284 17.40 -10.92 -3.14
CA ILE A 284 18.25 -11.71 -4.01
C ILE A 284 19.65 -11.40 -3.48
N GLY A 285 20.34 -12.39 -2.91
CA GLY A 285 21.69 -12.19 -2.39
C GLY A 285 22.52 -11.51 -3.49
N VAL A 286 23.35 -10.54 -3.11
CA VAL A 286 24.38 -10.03 -4.02
C VAL A 286 25.17 -11.26 -4.44
N GLY A 287 24.98 -11.71 -5.69
CA GLY A 287 25.81 -12.73 -6.28
C GLY A 287 27.23 -12.20 -6.22
N VAL A 288 28.04 -12.78 -5.34
CA VAL A 288 29.50 -12.74 -5.44
C VAL A 288 29.91 -13.69 -6.55
#